data_AF-A0A923QPX0-F1
#
_entry.id   AF-A0A923QPX0-F1
#
_cell.length_a   1.000
_cell.length_b   1.000
_cell.length_c   1.000
_cell.angle_alpha   90.00
_cell.angle_beta   90.00
_cell.angle_gamma   90.00
#
_symmetry.space_group_name_H-M   'P 1'
#
loop_
_entity.id
_entity.type
_entity.pdbx_description
1 polymer ?
#
loop_
_entity_poly.entity_id
_entity_poly.type
_entity_poly.pdbx_seq_one_letter_code
_entity_poly.pdbx_strand_id
1 'polypeptide(L)' 'IIKRLHDEVVKALANPEVKDRMTKLGADPFPMTPDAFNAFIRTEMDSAARIAKAANLKAQ' A
#
# COMPACT_ATOMS: atom_id res chain seq x y z
N ILE A 1 11.43 1.15 -16.16
CA ILE A 1 9.96 1.33 -16.19
C ILE A 1 9.40 1.51 -14.78
N ILE A 2 9.65 0.59 -13.84
CA ILE A 2 9.18 0.65 -12.45
C ILE A 2 9.51 1.99 -11.77
N LYS A 3 10.79 2.44 -11.86
CA LYS A 3 11.20 3.74 -11.29
C LYS A 3 10.40 4.92 -11.86
N ARG A 4 10.26 4.98 -13.18
CA ARG A 4 9.50 6.04 -13.85
C ARG A 4 8.02 6.04 -13.43
N LEU A 5 7.40 4.86 -13.31
CA LEU A 5 6.02 4.76 -12.84
C LEU A 5 5.90 5.23 -11.38
N HIS A 6 6.82 4.80 -10.51
CA HIS A 6 6.88 5.26 -9.12
C HIS A 6 7.02 6.79 -9.04
N ASP A 7 7.94 7.38 -9.79
CA ASP A 7 8.19 8.82 -9.80
C ASP A 7 6.93 9.60 -10.24
N GLU A 8 6.22 9.13 -11.27
CA GLU A 8 4.98 9.77 -11.73
C GLU A 8 3.83 9.60 -10.73
N VAL A 9 3.71 8.45 -10.05
CA VAL A 9 2.71 8.23 -8.99
C VAL A 9 3.00 9.15 -7.80
N VAL A 10 4.25 9.27 -7.37
CA VAL A 10 4.63 10.18 -6.27
C VAL A 10 4.30 11.63 -6.62
N LYS A 11 4.55 12.07 -7.87
CA LYS A 11 4.13 13.40 -8.33
C LYS A 11 2.62 13.59 -8.30
N ALA A 12 1.85 12.59 -8.73
CA ALA A 12 0.39 12.65 -8.67
C ALA A 12 -0.11 12.75 -7.23
N LEU A 13 0.44 11.97 -6.31
CA LEU A 13 0.11 12.03 -4.87
C LEU A 13 0.55 13.34 -4.22
N ALA A 14 1.52 14.06 -4.79
CA ALA A 14 1.91 15.40 -4.33
C ALA A 14 0.91 16.49 -4.75
N ASN A 15 0.06 16.24 -5.76
CA ASN A 15 -0.93 17.20 -6.22
C ASN A 15 -2.01 17.43 -5.14
N PRO A 16 -2.25 18.69 -4.72
CA PRO A 16 -3.24 19.03 -3.70
C PRO A 16 -4.66 18.51 -3.99
N GLU A 17 -5.07 18.50 -5.26
CA GLU A 17 -6.40 18.03 -5.66
C GLU A 17 -6.54 16.51 -5.48
N VAL A 18 -5.47 15.77 -5.75
CA VAL A 18 -5.41 14.32 -5.54
C VAL A 18 -5.41 14.00 -4.05
N LYS A 19 -4.67 14.77 -3.24
CA LYS A 19 -4.68 14.62 -1.77
C LYS A 19 -6.07 14.87 -1.20
N ASP A 20 -6.71 15.98 -1.55
CA ASP A 20 -8.05 16.32 -1.09
C ASP A 20 -9.07 15.23 -1.44
N ARG A 21 -8.99 14.67 -2.65
CA ARG A 21 -9.86 13.56 -3.05
C ARG A 21 -9.58 12.28 -2.28
N MET A 22 -8.32 11.93 -2.01
CA MET A 22 -7.98 10.77 -1.18
C MET A 22 -8.49 10.95 0.25
N THR A 23 -8.24 12.11 0.86
CA THR A 23 -8.69 12.41 2.22
C THR A 23 -10.21 12.36 2.32
N LYS A 24 -10.95 12.85 1.32
CA LYS A 24 -12.43 12.73 1.24
C LYS A 24 -12.91 11.28 1.19
N LEU A 25 -12.10 10.36 0.66
CA LEU A 25 -12.38 8.92 0.65
C LEU A 25 -11.90 8.22 1.93
N GLY A 26 -11.39 8.96 2.91
CA GLY A 26 -10.82 8.41 4.14
C GLY A 26 -9.46 7.74 3.95
N ALA A 27 -8.75 8.07 2.86
CA ALA A 27 -7.44 7.52 2.54
C ALA A 27 -6.36 8.61 2.66
N ASP A 28 -5.24 8.28 3.29
CA ASP A 28 -4.06 9.14 3.33
C ASP A 28 -2.98 8.65 2.35
N PRO A 29 -2.35 9.54 1.58
CA PRO A 29 -1.24 9.16 0.72
C PRO A 29 -0.08 8.62 1.56
N PHE A 30 0.32 7.38 1.29
CA PHE A 30 1.47 6.76 1.94
C PHE A 30 2.55 6.37 0.91
N PRO A 31 3.25 7.38 0.33
CA PRO A 31 4.30 7.11 -0.64
C PRO A 31 5.49 6.43 0.04
N MET A 32 5.89 5.28 -0.47
CA MET A 32 7.08 4.54 -0.05
C MET A 32 7.88 4.08 -1.27
N THR A 33 9.16 3.76 -1.08
CA THR A 33 9.99 3.24 -2.16
C THR A 33 9.49 1.87 -2.65
N PRO A 34 9.72 1.49 -3.91
CA PRO A 34 9.31 0.18 -4.41
C PRO A 34 9.87 -1.00 -3.60
N ASP A 35 11.09 -0.88 -3.10
CA ASP A 35 11.71 -1.91 -2.24
C ASP A 35 11.05 -1.98 -0.86
N ALA A 36 10.71 -0.84 -0.26
CA ALA A 36 9.96 -0.80 0.98
C ALA A 36 8.56 -1.40 0.81
N PHE A 37 7.90 -1.15 -0.32
CA PHE A 37 6.61 -1.77 -0.65
C PHE A 37 6.72 -3.29 -0.74
N ASN A 38 7.74 -3.81 -1.41
CA ASN A 38 7.98 -5.25 -1.48
C ASN A 38 8.24 -5.88 -0.10
N ALA A 39 8.97 -5.18 0.79
CA ALA A 39 9.20 -5.64 2.16
C ALA A 39 7.92 -5.61 3.00
N PHE A 40 7.11 -4.56 2.83
CA PHE A 40 5.82 -4.41 3.49
C PHE A 40 4.87 -5.56 3.14
N ILE A 41 4.69 -5.85 1.84
CA ILE A 41 3.80 -6.93 1.39
C ILE A 41 4.22 -8.28 1.97
N ARG A 42 5.53 -8.60 1.99
CA ARG A 42 6.00 -9.86 2.62
C ARG A 42 5.64 -9.93 4.10
N THR A 43 5.82 -8.83 4.82
CA THR A 43 5.51 -8.76 6.26
C THR A 43 4.01 -8.88 6.53
N GLU A 44 3.19 -8.23 5.71
CA GLU A 44 1.74 -8.31 5.78
C GLU A 44 1.23 -9.72 5.45
N MET A 45 1.79 -10.38 4.44
CA MET A 45 1.45 -11.75 4.10
C MET A 45 1.76 -12.72 5.24
N ASP A 46 2.94 -12.60 5.86
CA ASP A 46 3.32 -13.43 7.00
C ASP A 46 2.40 -13.19 8.21
N SER A 47 2.06 -11.92 8.46
CA SER A 47 1.17 -11.54 9.57
C SER A 47 -0.25 -12.05 9.33
N ALA A 48 -0.78 -11.86 8.12
CA ALA A 48 -2.07 -12.38 7.71
C ALA A 48 -2.13 -13.91 7.80
N ALA A 49 -1.07 -14.61 7.39
CA ALA A 49 -0.99 -16.07 7.51
C ALA A 49 -1.03 -16.54 8.98
N ARG A 50 -0.33 -15.85 9.87
CA ARG A 50 -0.38 -16.13 11.33
C ARG A 50 -1.76 -15.90 11.89
N ILE A 51 -2.40 -14.78 11.54
CA ILE A 51 -3.76 -14.44 11.99
C ILE A 51 -4.76 -15.46 11.47
N ALA A 52 -4.71 -15.80 10.17
CA ALA A 52 -5.60 -16.79 9.57
C ALA A 52 -5.49 -18.16 10.25
N LYS A 53 -4.25 -18.60 10.54
CA LYS A 53 -3.99 -19.85 11.27
C LYS A 53 -4.51 -19.78 12.71
N ALA A 54 -4.31 -18.67 13.42
CA ALA A 54 -4.80 -18.48 14.79
C ALA A 54 -6.34 -18.42 14.86
N ALA A 55 -6.97 -17.82 13.86
CA ALA A 55 -8.43 -17.71 13.74
C ALA A 55 -9.09 -18.97 13.14
N ASN A 56 -8.30 -20.01 12.80
CA ASN A 56 -8.76 -21.24 12.14
C ASN A 56 -9.60 -20.97 10.86
N LEU A 57 -9.28 -19.87 10.16
CA LEU A 57 -9.96 -19.45 8.95
C LEU A 57 -9.53 -20.38 7.81
N LYS A 58 -10.47 -21.13 7.25
CA LYS A 58 -10.28 -21.88 6.00
C LYS A 58 -10.61 -20.97 4.83
N ALA A 59 -9.72 -20.90 3.84
CA ALA A 59 -10.08 -20.36 2.54
C ALA A 59 -11.26 -21.18 2.00
N GLN A 60 -12.35 -20.50 1.63
CA GLN A 60 -13.47 -21.11 0.93
C GLN A 60 -13.08 -21.41 -0.53
#